data_AF-A0A0A2B925-F1
#
_entry.id   AF-A0A0A2B925-F1
#
_cell.length_a   1.000
_cell.length_b   1.000
_cell.length_c   1.000
_cell.angle_alpha   90.00
_cell.angle_beta   90.00
_cell.angle_gamma   90.00
#
_symmetry.space_group_name_H-M   'P 1'
#
loop_
_entity.id
_entity.type
_entity.pdbx_description
1 polymer ?
#
loop_
_entity_poly.entity_id
_entity_poly.type
_entity_poly.pdbx_seq_one_letter_code
_entity_poly.pdbx_strand_id
1 'polypeptide(L)' 'MDNFIRKRIDIATCWATNRISAMDTLERYEDSYAIAEEFREWILHIGEKNENLKDSVLNFPKELKKLLDHKFND' A
#
# COMPACT_ATOMS: atom_id res chain seq x y z
N MET A 1 -8.92 3.23 17.50
CA MET A 1 -8.44 3.41 16.11
C MET A 1 -9.63 3.16 15.20
N ASP A 2 -9.95 4.09 14.30
CA ASP A 2 -11.11 3.96 13.41
C ASP A 2 -10.99 2.68 12.55
N ASN A 3 -12.09 1.94 12.38
CA ASN A 3 -12.13 0.66 11.65
C ASN A 3 -11.55 0.79 10.24
N PHE A 4 -11.75 1.96 9.62
CA PHE A 4 -11.21 2.29 8.32
C PHE A 4 -9.68 2.37 8.28
N ILE A 5 -9.07 2.99 9.29
CA ILE A 5 -7.62 3.10 9.42
C ILE A 5 -7.01 1.72 9.65
N ARG A 6 -7.62 0.90 10.51
CA ARG A 6 -7.17 -0.47 10.75
C ARG A 6 -7.16 -1.29 9.46
N LYS A 7 -8.25 -1.24 8.68
CA LYS A 7 -8.33 -1.94 7.39
C LYS A 7 -7.26 -1.49 6.40
N ARG A 8 -6.92 -0.19 6.37
CA ARG A 8 -5.82 0.33 5.53
C ARG A 8 -4.46 -0.20 5.96
N ILE A 9 -4.20 -0.25 7.26
CA ILE A 9 -2.97 -0.82 7.82
C ILE A 9 -2.86 -2.30 7.45
N ASP A 10 -3.93 -3.07 7.60
CA ASP A 10 -3.95 -4.50 7.26
C ASP A 10 -3.65 -4.73 5.78
N ILE A 11 -4.28 -3.95 4.89
CA ILE A 11 -4.05 -4.04 3.43
C ILE A 11 -2.60 -3.67 3.08
N ALA A 12 -2.08 -2.55 3.62
CA ALA A 12 -0.72 -2.10 3.35
C ALA A 12 0.33 -3.11 3.87
N THR A 13 0.10 -3.67 5.05
CA THR A 13 0.96 -4.72 5.64
C THR A 13 0.99 -5.97 4.77
N CYS A 14 -0.18 -6.43 4.31
CA CYS A 14 -0.28 -7.58 3.41
C CYS A 14 0.44 -7.31 2.07
N TRP A 15 0.27 -6.12 1.50
CA TRP A 15 0.96 -5.73 0.27
C TRP A 15 2.48 -5.71 0.44
N ALA A 16 2.99 -5.03 1.48
CA ALA A 16 4.43 -4.88 1.71
C ALA A 16 5.09 -6.24 1.96
N THR A 17 4.52 -7.05 2.87
CA THR A 17 5.07 -8.37 3.22
C THR A 17 5.11 -9.34 2.03
N ASN A 18 4.03 -9.40 1.24
CA ASN A 18 4.01 -10.22 0.03
C ASN A 18 5.04 -9.76 -1.00
N ARG A 19 5.21 -8.44 -1.15
CA ARG A 19 6.16 -7.88 -2.12
C ARG A 19 7.61 -8.09 -1.70
N ILE A 20 7.93 -7.89 -0.42
CA ILE A 20 9.24 -8.19 0.17
C ILE A 20 9.58 -9.66 -0.05
N SER A 21 8.68 -10.57 0.35
CA SER A 21 8.90 -12.01 0.19
C SER A 21 9.08 -12.43 -1.27
N ALA A 22 8.35 -11.82 -2.19
CA ALA A 22 8.53 -12.04 -3.62
C ALA A 22 9.89 -11.55 -4.14
N MET A 23 10.41 -10.43 -3.63
CA MET A 23 11.75 -9.93 -4.00
C MET A 23 12.85 -10.80 -3.39
N ASP A 24 12.69 -11.23 -2.13
CA ASP A 24 13.63 -12.15 -1.47
C ASP A 24 13.74 -13.48 -2.22
N THR A 25 12.60 -14.03 -2.66
CA THR A 25 12.57 -15.27 -3.45
C THR A 25 13.29 -15.13 -4.79
N LEU A 26 13.36 -13.91 -5.34
CA LEU A 26 14.08 -13.60 -6.57
C LEU A 26 15.53 -13.13 -6.31
N GLU A 27 16.01 -13.23 -5.07
CA GLU A 27 17.34 -12.75 -4.62
C GLU A 27 17.57 -11.25 -4.88
N ARG A 28 16.49 -10.47 -5.01
CA ARG A 28 16.50 -9.02 -5.21
C ARG A 28 16.51 -8.29 -3.88
N TYR A 29 17.57 -8.51 -3.09
CA TYR A 29 17.62 -8.05 -1.70
C TYR A 29 17.63 -6.53 -1.56
N GLU A 30 18.29 -5.79 -2.46
CA GLU A 30 18.24 -4.32 -2.42
C GLU A 30 16.82 -3.79 -2.62
N ASP A 31 16.05 -4.38 -3.55
CA ASP A 31 14.66 -3.99 -3.78
C ASP A 31 13.76 -4.38 -2.60
N SER A 32 13.98 -5.57 -2.02
CA SER A 32 13.26 -6.01 -0.81
C SER A 32 13.50 -5.04 0.35
N TYR A 33 14.74 -4.57 0.51
CA TYR A 33 15.16 -3.66 1.56
C TYR A 33 14.59 -2.26 1.34
N ALA A 34 14.62 -1.76 0.11
CA ALA A 34 13.99 -0.48 -0.24
C ALA A 34 12.50 -0.48 0.12
N ILE A 35 11.77 -1.54 -0.22
CA ILE A 35 10.35 -1.68 0.13
C ILE A 35 10.15 -1.73 1.64
N ALA A 36 11.03 -2.43 2.37
CA ALA A 36 10.94 -2.53 3.83
C ALA A 36 11.14 -1.16 4.49
N GLU A 37 12.11 -0.37 4.03
CA GLU A 37 12.37 0.98 4.54
C GLU A 37 11.24 1.96 4.19
N GLU A 38 10.74 1.95 2.96
CA GLU A 38 9.58 2.76 2.57
C GLU A 38 8.35 2.43 3.43
N PHE A 39 8.11 1.14 3.69
CA PHE A 39 6.99 0.71 4.54
C PHE A 39 7.19 1.12 6.01
N ARG A 40 8.42 1.04 6.53
CA ARG A 40 8.79 1.51 7.87
C ARG A 40 8.52 3.01 8.02
N GLU A 41 8.97 3.81 7.06
CA GLU A 41 8.72 5.25 7.05
C GLU A 41 7.23 5.56 6.95
N TRP A 42 6.49 4.85 6.10
CA TRP A 42 5.04 5.02 5.99
C TRP A 42 4.30 4.74 7.31
N ILE A 43 4.67 3.68 8.04
CA ILE A 43 4.09 3.39 9.36
C ILE A 43 4.42 4.50 10.35
N LEU A 44 5.67 4.99 10.37
CA LEU A 44 6.09 6.01 11.34
C LEU A 44 5.34 7.32 11.16
N HIS A 45 5.03 7.70 9.92
CA HIS A 45 4.32 8.94 9.61
C HIS A 45 2.80 8.74 9.43
N ILE A 46 2.26 7.58 9.80
CA ILE A 46 0.83 7.29 9.64
C ILE A 46 0.00 8.16 10.60
N GLY A 47 -0.95 8.92 10.06
CA GLY A 47 -1.82 9.79 10.84
C GLY A 47 -1.27 11.19 11.10
N GLU A 48 -0.03 11.49 10.67
CA GLU A 48 0.41 12.88 10.56
C GLU A 48 -0.42 13.61 9.48
N LYS A 49 -0.74 14.89 9.72
CA LYS A 49 -1.34 15.77 8.70
C LYS A 49 -0.31 16.04 7.62
N ASN A 50 -0.09 15.08 6.75
CA ASN A 50 0.67 15.27 5.53
C ASN A 50 -0.25 15.98 4.54
N GLU A 51 -0.13 17.31 4.45
CA GLU A 51 -0.80 18.11 3.40
C GLU A 51 -0.48 17.57 2.01
N ASN A 52 0.69 16.94 1.85
CA ASN A 52 1.20 16.29 0.63
C ASN A 52 0.81 14.80 0.48
N LEU A 53 0.09 14.20 1.45
CA LEU A 53 -0.27 12.77 1.38
C LEU A 53 -1.17 12.48 0.17
N LYS A 54 -2.01 13.44 -0.22
CA LYS A 54 -2.89 13.32 -1.39
C LYS A 54 -2.12 13.15 -2.69
N ASP A 55 -0.91 13.71 -2.75
CA ASP A 55 -0.05 13.66 -3.94
C ASP A 55 0.85 12.40 -3.94
N SER A 56 1.11 11.82 -2.76
CA SER A 56 1.90 10.59 -2.62
C SER A 56 1.08 9.30 -2.72
N VAL A 57 -0.25 9.37 -2.60
CA VAL A 57 -1.11 8.21 -2.86
C VAL A 57 -1.16 7.98 -4.37
N LEU A 58 -0.66 6.83 -4.81
CA LEU A 58 -0.87 6.35 -6.17
C LEU A 58 -2.39 6.20 -6.38
N ASN A 59 -3.00 7.21 -7.01
CA ASN A 59 -4.43 7.23 -7.25
C ASN A 59 -4.80 5.98 -8.05
N PHE A 60 -5.69 5.16 -7.49
CA PHE A 60 -6.17 3.97 -8.17
C PHE A 60 -6.70 4.36 -9.55
N PRO A 61 -6.20 3.77 -10.66
CA PRO A 61 -6.58 4.17 -12.00
C PRO A 61 -8.10 4.19 -12.13
N LYS A 62 -8.64 5.31 -12.63
CA LYS A 62 -10.09 5.52 -12.70
C LYS A 62 -10.76 4.49 -13.60
N GLU A 63 -10.03 3.99 -14.59
CA GLU A 63 -10.46 2.92 -15.50
C GLU A 63 -10.65 1.60 -14.76
N LEU A 64 -9.72 1.24 -13.87
CA LEU A 64 -9.82 0.02 -13.06
C LEU A 64 -10.95 0.11 -12.03
N LYS A 65 -11.24 1.32 -11.53
CA LYS A 65 -12.36 1.53 -10.60
C LYS A 65 -13.70 1.21 -11.27
N LYS A 66 -13.91 1.69 -12.50
CA LYS A 66 -15.12 1.37 -13.28
C LYS A 66 -15.29 -0.13 -13.53
N LEU A 67 -14.19 -0.85 -13.80
CA LEU A 67 -14.24 -2.29 -14.02
C LEU A 67 -14.60 -3.07 -12.75
N LEU A 68 -14.11 -2.63 -11.58
CA LEU A 68 -14.49 -3.20 -10.29
C LEU A 68 -15.97 -2.93 -9.98
N ASP A 69 -16.44 -1.70 -10.15
CA ASP A 69 -17.84 -1.33 -9.88
C ASP A 69 -18.83 -2.11 -10.77
N HIS A 70 -18.46 -2.41 -12.02
CA HIS A 70 -19.29 -3.23 -12.91
C HIS A 70 -19.37 -4.70 -12.50
N LYS A 71 -18.31 -5.23 -11.87
CA LYS A 71 -18.24 -6.63 -11.41
C LYS A 71 -19.04 -6.90 -10.12
N PHE A 72 -19.36 -5.86 -9.36
CA PHE A 72 -20.19 -5.97 -8.15
C PHE A 72 -21.69 -5.82 -8.41
N ASN A 73 -22.09 -5.38 -9.61
CA ASN A 73 -23.48 -5.18 -10.02
C ASN A 73 -24.03 -6.29 -10.95
N ASP A 74 -23.21 -7.29 -11.29
CA ASP A 74 -23.61 -8.57 -11.90
C ASP A 74 -23.63 -9.67 -10.83
#